data_AF-A0AAV6YRQ0-F1
#
_entry.id   AF-A0AAV6YRQ0-F1
#
_cell.length_a   1.000
_cell.length_b   1.000
_cell.length_c   1.000
_cell.angle_alpha   90.00
_cell.angle_beta   90.00
_cell.angle_gamma   90.00
#
_symmetry.space_group_name_H-M   'P 1'
#
loop_
_entity.id
_entity.type
_entity.pdbx_description
1 polymer ?
#
loop_
_entity_poly.entity_id
_entity_poly.type
_entity_poly.pdbx_seq_one_letter_code
_entity_poly.pdbx_strand_id
1 'polypeptide(L)'
;MFGFFHLLTLCTLGSYVTPFRICAFNGQHFGEKKVANDEILNVVVKIVQRCDICLLQEVHDPKGTVVSKLMSVLNRPKDEFLAVSSPPLGRKSYTEQYVFIYKSVL
;
A
#
# COMPACT_ATOMS: atom_id res chain seq x y z
N MET A 1 34.34 -23.50 28.77
CA MET A 1 33.96 -23.48 27.33
C MET A 1 32.47 -23.79 27.08
N PHE A 2 31.57 -23.68 28.07
CA PHE A 2 30.13 -23.95 27.91
C PHE A 2 29.25 -22.69 27.91
N GLY A 3 29.67 -21.59 28.56
CA GLY A 3 28.87 -20.36 28.64
C GLY A 3 28.77 -19.56 27.34
N PHE A 4 29.74 -19.70 26.43
CA PHE A 4 29.75 -18.96 25.16
C PHE A 4 28.69 -19.48 24.17
N PHE A 5 28.38 -20.78 24.22
CA PHE A 5 27.34 -21.40 23.39
C PHE A 5 25.92 -21.00 23.81
N HIS A 6 25.68 -20.76 25.11
CA HIS A 6 24.38 -20.28 25.61
C HIS A 6 24.12 -18.81 25.30
N LEU A 7 25.16 -17.97 25.30
CA LEU A 7 25.01 -16.56 24.91
C LEU A 7 24.69 -16.40 23.42
N LEU A 8 25.25 -17.27 22.56
CA LEU A 8 24.97 -17.29 21.12
C LEU A 8 23.53 -17.74 20.80
N THR A 9 22.97 -18.67 21.59
CA THR A 9 21.61 -19.21 21.39
C THR A 9 20.53 -18.22 21.83
N LEU A 10 20.80 -17.33 22.78
CA LEU A 10 19.86 -16.26 23.16
C LEU A 10 19.72 -15.20 22.05
N CYS A 11 20.80 -14.88 21.32
CA CYS A 11 20.78 -13.91 20.23
C CYS A 11 20.00 -14.38 18.98
N THR A 12 19.83 -15.69 18.79
CA THR A 12 19.05 -16.24 17.66
C THR A 12 17.55 -16.36 17.93
N LEU A 13 17.12 -16.17 19.19
CA LEU A 13 15.71 -16.25 19.61
C LEU A 13 15.01 -14.89 19.68
N GLY A 14 15.73 -13.79 19.41
CA GLY A 14 15.11 -12.49 19.23
C GLY A 14 14.20 -12.54 18.01
N SER A 15 12.88 -12.51 18.21
CA SER A 15 11.91 -12.36 17.13
C SER A 15 12.36 -11.19 16.25
N TYR A 16 12.57 -11.44 14.95
CA TYR A 16 12.79 -10.38 13.98
C TYR A 16 11.50 -9.56 13.92
N VAL A 17 11.42 -8.48 14.70
CA VAL A 17 10.31 -7.54 14.61
C VAL A 17 10.54 -6.70 13.37
N THR A 18 9.79 -6.98 12.31
CA THR A 18 9.74 -6.08 11.17
C THR A 18 9.01 -4.80 11.58
N PRO A 19 9.58 -3.61 11.36
CA PRO A 19 8.92 -2.37 11.74
C PRO A 19 7.64 -2.19 10.93
N PHE A 20 6.57 -1.77 11.59
CA PHE A 20 5.32 -1.41 10.95
C PHE A 20 5.47 -0.08 10.19
N ARG A 21 5.22 -0.09 8.88
CA ARG A 21 5.47 1.05 7.99
C ARG A 21 4.16 1.68 7.52
N ILE A 22 3.99 2.96 7.81
CA ILE A 22 2.87 3.77 7.32
C ILE A 22 3.44 4.81 6.36
N CYS A 23 2.79 5.02 5.22
CA CYS A 23 3.14 6.08 4.30
C CYS A 23 1.92 6.81 3.75
N ALA A 24 2.14 8.03 3.26
CA ALA A 24 1.20 8.78 2.46
C ALA A 24 1.85 9.13 1.12
N PHE A 25 1.12 8.92 0.03
CA PHE A 25 1.58 9.15 -1.33
C PHE A 25 0.52 9.93 -2.10
N ASN A 26 0.90 11.12 -2.57
CA ASN A 26 0.07 11.88 -3.50
C ASN A 26 0.37 11.42 -4.93
N GLY A 27 -0.63 10.82 -5.58
CA GLY A 27 -0.50 10.25 -6.91
C GLY A 27 -0.67 11.24 -8.06
N GLN A 28 -0.83 12.53 -7.76
CA GLN A 28 -1.12 13.66 -8.67
C GLN A 28 -2.15 13.33 -9.74
N HIS A 29 -3.40 13.73 -9.57
CA HIS A 29 -4.49 13.37 -10.50
C HIS A 29 -4.51 11.86 -10.83
N PHE A 30 -4.44 11.01 -9.80
CA PHE A 30 -4.40 9.57 -9.97
C PHE A 30 -5.76 9.05 -10.44
N GLY A 31 -5.87 8.70 -11.73
CA GLY A 31 -7.12 8.30 -12.35
C GLY A 31 -6.91 7.38 -13.57
N GLU A 32 -7.95 7.24 -14.40
CA GLU A 32 -8.01 6.29 -15.53
C GLU A 32 -6.75 6.34 -16.42
N LYS A 33 -6.24 7.53 -16.74
CA LYS A 33 -5.04 7.69 -17.59
C LYS A 33 -3.78 7.08 -16.97
N LYS A 34 -3.60 7.18 -15.64
CA LYS A 34 -2.41 6.66 -14.96
C LYS A 34 -2.48 5.14 -14.77
N VAL A 35 -3.67 4.61 -14.48
CA VAL A 35 -3.85 3.16 -14.33
C VAL A 35 -3.90 2.41 -15.68
N ALA A 36 -4.11 3.12 -16.79
CA ALA A 36 -3.98 2.56 -18.14
C ALA A 36 -2.54 2.48 -18.64
N ASN A 37 -1.60 3.16 -17.98
CA ASN A 37 -0.17 3.07 -18.28
C ASN A 37 0.48 2.07 -17.31
N ASP A 38 0.83 0.90 -17.82
CA ASP A 38 1.38 -0.18 -17.00
C ASP A 38 2.72 0.18 -16.33
N GLU A 39 3.55 1.02 -16.95
CA GLU A 39 4.81 1.47 -16.35
C GLU A 39 4.55 2.32 -15.10
N ILE A 40 3.64 3.30 -15.21
CA ILE A 40 3.23 4.16 -14.09
C ILE A 40 2.56 3.33 -13.00
N LEU A 41 1.63 2.46 -13.37
CA LEU A 41 0.90 1.63 -12.43
C LEU A 41 1.86 0.71 -11.65
N ASN A 42 2.84 0.10 -12.32
CA ASN A 42 3.85 -0.74 -11.69
C ASN A 42 4.73 0.04 -10.70
N VAL A 43 5.05 1.31 -10.98
CA VAL A 43 5.76 2.17 -10.03
C VAL A 43 4.90 2.43 -8.78
N VAL A 44 3.62 2.74 -8.96
CA VAL A 44 2.70 2.98 -7.83
C VAL A 44 2.56 1.73 -6.97
N VAL A 45 2.41 0.55 -7.58
CA VAL A 45 2.37 -0.74 -6.86
C VAL A 45 3.63 -0.94 -6.01
N LYS A 46 4.82 -0.69 -6.58
CA LYS A 46 6.09 -0.79 -5.83
C LYS A 46 6.17 0.19 -4.67
N ILE A 47 5.59 1.39 -4.79
CA ILE A 47 5.53 2.36 -3.69
C ILE A 47 4.62 1.83 -2.57
N VAL A 48 3.41 1.38 -2.91
CA VAL A 48 2.43 0.85 -1.94
C VAL A 48 2.98 -0.37 -1.19
N GLN A 49 3.63 -1.32 -1.90
CA GLN A 49 4.18 -2.55 -1.32
C GLN A 49 5.26 -2.33 -0.25
N ARG A 50 5.83 -1.13 -0.14
CA ARG A 50 6.84 -0.78 0.89
C ARG A 50 6.22 -0.48 2.25
N CYS A 51 4.91 -0.33 2.31
CA CYS A 51 4.17 0.06 3.51
C CYS A 51 3.19 -1.05 3.91
N ASP A 52 2.90 -1.15 5.20
CA ASP A 52 1.83 -1.98 5.73
C ASP A 52 0.48 -1.24 5.65
N ILE A 53 0.52 0.10 5.73
CA ILE A 53 -0.59 1.01 5.41
C ILE A 53 -0.08 2.13 4.49
N CYS A 54 -0.75 2.35 3.36
CA CYS A 54 -0.52 3.46 2.46
C CYS A 54 -1.79 4.30 2.30
N LEU A 55 -1.71 5.60 2.59
CA LEU A 55 -2.72 6.58 2.17
C LEU A 55 -2.38 7.09 0.77
N LEU A 56 -3.20 6.75 -0.22
CA LEU A 56 -3.12 7.30 -1.57
C LEU A 56 -4.05 8.51 -1.71
N GLN A 57 -3.50 9.65 -2.17
CA GLN A 57 -4.19 10.93 -2.28
C GLN A 57 -4.32 11.38 -3.75
N GLU A 58 -5.21 12.35 -4.00
CA GLU A 58 -5.61 12.84 -5.33
C GLU A 58 -6.14 11.73 -6.24
N VAL A 59 -6.86 10.76 -5.66
CA VAL A 59 -7.51 9.70 -6.46
C VAL A 59 -8.78 10.27 -7.06
N HIS A 60 -8.90 10.21 -8.39
CA HIS A 60 -10.11 10.55 -9.10
C HIS A 60 -10.74 9.28 -9.69
N ASP A 61 -11.70 8.70 -8.97
CA ASP A 61 -12.32 7.42 -9.32
C ASP A 61 -13.86 7.42 -9.23
N PRO A 62 -14.56 8.25 -10.02
CA PRO A 62 -16.03 8.34 -9.97
C PRO A 62 -16.75 7.02 -10.30
N LYS A 63 -16.07 6.05 -10.92
CA LYS A 63 -16.64 4.76 -11.35
C LYS A 63 -16.18 3.57 -10.49
N GLY A 64 -15.25 3.77 -9.55
CA GLY A 64 -14.62 2.68 -8.79
C GLY A 64 -13.66 1.79 -9.60
N THR A 65 -13.35 2.15 -10.85
CA THR A 65 -12.53 1.34 -11.76
C THR A 65 -11.03 1.56 -11.54
N VAL A 66 -10.63 2.74 -11.09
CA VAL A 66 -9.21 3.10 -10.88
C VAL A 66 -8.65 2.31 -9.70
N VAL A 67 -9.33 2.33 -8.56
CA VAL A 67 -8.92 1.58 -7.37
C VAL A 67 -9.02 0.08 -7.64
N SER A 68 -10.10 -0.39 -8.29
CA SER A 68 -10.22 -1.81 -8.66
C SER A 68 -9.06 -2.28 -9.55
N LYS A 69 -8.64 -1.47 -10.53
CA LYS A 69 -7.49 -1.80 -11.40
C LYS A 69 -6.19 -1.86 -10.60
N LEU A 70 -5.93 -0.87 -9.75
CA LEU A 70 -4.76 -0.87 -8.87
C LEU A 70 -4.72 -2.13 -7.99
N MET A 71 -5.83 -2.45 -7.33
CA MET A 71 -5.93 -3.63 -6.46
C MET A 71 -5.74 -4.94 -7.22
N SER A 72 -6.18 -5.03 -8.48
CA SER A 72 -5.99 -6.24 -9.30
C SER A 72 -4.52 -6.52 -9.65
N VAL A 73 -3.67 -5.49 -9.69
CA VAL A 73 -2.23 -5.63 -9.98
C VAL A 73 -1.41 -5.76 -8.70
N LEU A 74 -1.85 -5.07 -7.63
CA LEU A 74 -1.22 -5.09 -6.33
C LEU A 74 -1.36 -6.47 -5.65
N ASN A 75 -2.57 -7.03 -5.67
CA ASN A 75 -2.85 -8.31 -5.01
C ASN A 75 -2.20 -9.47 -5.75
N ARG A 76 -1.42 -10.26 -5.01
CA ARG A 76 -0.77 -11.48 -5.50
C ARG A 76 -1.04 -12.61 -4.50
N PRO A 77 -0.92 -13.89 -4.89
CA PRO A 77 -1.21 -15.01 -3.99
C PRO A 77 -0.45 -15.01 -2.65
N LYS A 78 0.67 -14.28 -2.56
CA LYS A 78 1.50 -14.16 -1.35
C LYS A 78 1.32 -12.83 -0.60
N ASP A 79 0.68 -11.85 -1.22
CA ASP A 79 0.56 -10.49 -0.71
C ASP A 79 -0.88 -10.02 -0.91
N GLU A 80 -1.70 -10.20 0.13
CA GLU A 80 -3.09 -9.76 0.15
C GLU A 80 -3.20 -8.35 0.77
N PHE A 81 -3.80 -7.44 0.02
CA PHE A 81 -4.09 -6.07 0.37
C PHE A 81 -5.59 -5.81 0.29
N LEU A 82 -6.08 -5.05 1.25
CA LEU A 82 -7.42 -4.49 1.30
C LEU A 82 -7.36 -2.98 1.06
N ALA A 83 -8.47 -2.40 0.60
CA ALA A 83 -8.58 -0.96 0.38
C ALA A 83 -9.90 -0.42 0.93
N VAL A 84 -9.85 0.81 1.45
CA VAL A 84 -11.03 1.60 1.82
C VAL A 84 -10.91 2.99 1.23
N SER A 85 -11.94 3.41 0.51
CA SER A 85 -12.02 4.71 -0.16
C SER A 85 -12.99 5.63 0.56
N SER A 86 -12.65 6.92 0.67
CA SER A 86 -13.60 7.94 1.08
C SER A 86 -14.67 8.17 -0.01
N PRO A 87 -15.78 8.86 0.33
CA PRO A 87 -16.60 9.52 -0.69
C PRO A 87 -15.76 10.50 -1.53
N PRO A 88 -16.22 10.91 -2.72
CA PRO A 88 -15.62 12.02 -3.46
C PRO A 88 -15.73 13.33 -2.66
N LEU A 89 -14.60 14.02 -2.49
CA LEU A 89 -14.48 15.25 -1.73
C LEU A 89 -13.99 16.38 -2.64
N GLY A 90 -14.69 17.51 -2.61
CA GLY A 90 -14.33 18.69 -3.39
C GLY A 90 -15.33 19.81 -3.18
N ARG A 91 -14.89 21.06 -3.24
CA ARG A 91 -15.78 22.24 -3.10
C ARG A 91 -16.54 22.58 -4.38
N LYS A 92 -16.12 22.03 -5.52
CA LYS A 92 -16.62 22.31 -6.87
C LYS A 92 -16.91 20.99 -7.58
N SER A 93 -17.06 21.03 -8.91
CA SER A 93 -17.28 19.86 -9.74
C SER A 93 -16.12 18.85 -9.71
N TYR A 94 -14.88 19.32 -9.53
CA TYR A 94 -13.73 18.44 -9.37
C TYR A 94 -13.68 17.90 -7.93
N THR A 95 -13.64 16.57 -7.83
CA THR A 95 -13.60 15.83 -6.57
C THR A 95 -12.53 14.75 -6.61
N GLU A 96 -12.00 14.46 -5.42
CA GLU A 96 -10.94 13.48 -5.18
C GLU A 96 -11.32 12.57 -4.01
N GLN A 97 -10.65 11.43 -3.89
CA GLN A 97 -10.84 10.47 -2.81
C GLN A 97 -9.53 10.22 -2.08
N TYR A 98 -9.64 9.99 -0.77
CA TYR A 98 -8.60 9.38 0.03
C TYR A 98 -8.78 7.88 -0.01
N VAL A 99 -7.73 7.13 -0.32
CA VAL A 99 -7.77 5.67 -0.38
C VAL A 99 -6.71 5.12 0.55
N PHE A 100 -7.13 4.42 1.61
CA PHE A 100 -6.23 3.65 2.45
C PHE A 100 -6.09 2.25 1.87
N ILE A 101 -4.85 1.81 1.64
CA ILE A 101 -4.50 0.47 1.17
C ILE A 101 -3.63 -0.17 2.24
N TYR A 102 -3.97 -1.38 2.69
CA TYR A 102 -3.29 -2.02 3.81
C TYR A 102 -3.23 -3.53 3.64
N LYS A 103 -2.21 -4.17 4.23
CA LYS A 103 -2.09 -5.64 4.21
C LYS A 103 -3.21 -6.29 5.02
N SER A 104 -3.79 -7.37 4.50
CA SER A 104 -4.87 -8.15 5.12
C SER A 104 -4.40 -8.85 6.40
N VAL A 105 -3.17 -9.37 6.38
CA VAL A 105 -2.51 -10.01 7.52
C VAL A 105 -1.27 -9.18 7.87
N LEU A 106 -1.22 -8.71 9.12
CA LEU A 106 -0.09 -7.97 9.70
C LEU A 106 0.85 -8.91 10.44
#